data_AF-A0AAV4R293-F1
#
_entry.id   AF-A0AAV4R293-F1
#
_cell.length_a   1.000
_cell.length_b   1.000
_cell.length_c   1.000
_cell.angle_alpha   90.00
_cell.angle_beta   90.00
_cell.angle_gamma   90.00
#
_symmetry.space_group_name_H-M   'P 1'
#
loop_
_entity.id
_entity.type
_entity.pdbx_description
1 polymer ?
#
loop_
_entity_poly.entity_id
_entity_poly.type
_entity_poly.pdbx_seq_one_letter_code
_entity_poly.pdbx_strand_id
1 'polypeptide(L)'
;MTSTITFGQVIFNDACITCITKHNQHPEMMKQLTLEIMDNVPFQALIIYTDGSKSDFGWTCSEVFVKAKSSDFRCTFQNRDRYSVFCSEILAIREALQFALSSELKTFAF
;
A
#
# COMPACT_ATOMS: atom_id res chain seq x y z
N MET A 1 -6.99 -17.43 -16.11
CA MET A 1 -7.78 -16.22 -16.42
C MET A 1 -7.18 -15.08 -15.61
N THR A 2 -6.57 -14.09 -16.26
CA THR A 2 -6.01 -12.89 -15.60
C THR A 2 -7.08 -11.81 -15.57
N SER A 3 -7.63 -11.53 -14.39
CA SER A 3 -8.59 -10.44 -14.20
C SER A 3 -7.83 -9.12 -14.07
N THR A 4 -8.02 -8.22 -15.03
CA THR A 4 -7.51 -6.85 -14.97
C THR A 4 -8.49 -6.00 -14.18
N ILE A 5 -8.03 -5.37 -13.09
CA ILE A 5 -8.81 -4.41 -12.31
C ILE A 5 -8.40 -3.01 -12.79
N THR A 6 -9.36 -2.23 -13.28
CA THR A 6 -9.14 -0.84 -13.69
C THR A 6 -9.48 0.09 -12.52
N PHE A 7 -8.49 0.85 -12.04
CA PHE A 7 -8.71 1.86 -11.01
C PHE A 7 -9.27 3.15 -11.64
N GLY A 8 -10.22 3.80 -10.95
CA GLY A 8 -10.54 5.21 -11.20
C GLY A 8 -9.31 6.10 -11.03
N GLN A 9 -9.37 7.34 -11.51
CA GLN A 9 -8.25 8.28 -11.64
C GLN A 9 -7.32 8.27 -10.41
N VAL A 10 -6.20 7.55 -10.51
CA VAL A 10 -5.15 7.53 -9.47
C VAL A 10 -4.35 8.81 -9.62
N ILE A 11 -4.43 9.69 -8.62
CA ILE A 11 -3.61 10.89 -8.58
C ILE A 11 -2.32 10.54 -7.85
N PHE A 12 -1.23 10.42 -8.59
CA PHE A 12 0.10 10.34 -8.02
C PHE A 12 0.54 11.74 -7.59
N ASN A 13 0.79 11.94 -6.30
CA ASN A 13 1.40 13.16 -5.82
C ASN A 13 2.93 13.03 -5.91
N ASP A 14 3.48 13.47 -7.04
CA ASP A 14 4.92 13.39 -7.33
C ASP A 14 5.73 14.47 -6.61
N ALA A 15 5.09 15.37 -5.86
CA ALA A 15 5.76 16.48 -5.17
C ALA A 15 6.90 16.00 -4.26
N CYS A 16 6.79 14.79 -3.70
CA CYS A 16 7.83 14.20 -2.87
C CYS A 16 8.76 13.24 -3.62
N ILE A 17 8.38 12.75 -4.80
CA ILE A 17 9.19 11.79 -5.58
C ILE A 17 10.43 12.49 -6.18
N THR A 18 10.30 13.76 -6.56
CA THR A 18 11.41 14.56 -7.11
C THR A 18 12.50 14.89 -6.08
N CYS A 19 12.19 14.84 -4.79
CA CYS A 19 13.13 15.12 -3.70
C CYS A 19 13.94 13.88 -3.29
N ILE A 20 13.53 12.68 -3.71
CA ILE A 20 14.12 11.40 -3.29
C ILE A 20 15.13 10.96 -4.35
N THR A 21 16.37 11.43 -4.21
CA THR A 21 17.50 10.81 -4.91
C THR A 21 18.27 9.92 -3.93
N LYS A 22 18.68 8.73 -4.39
CA LYS A 22 19.43 7.73 -3.61
C LYS A 22 20.71 8.28 -2.95
N HIS A 23 21.20 9.42 -3.42
CA HIS A 23 22.43 10.09 -2.98
C HIS A 23 22.24 11.20 -1.93
N ASN A 24 21.02 11.72 -1.72
CA ASN A 24 20.75 12.79 -0.74
C ASN A 24 19.80 12.30 0.37
N GLN A 25 20.17 11.21 1.03
CA GLN A 25 19.45 10.75 2.22
C GLN A 25 19.77 11.67 3.40
N HIS A 26 19.06 12.78 3.51
CA HIS A 26 18.95 13.54 4.76
C HIS A 26 17.74 13.00 5.53
N PRO A 27 17.94 12.17 6.58
CA PRO A 27 16.84 11.51 7.29
C PRO A 27 15.83 12.50 7.87
N GLU A 28 16.29 13.68 8.28
CA GLU A 28 15.46 14.77 8.81
C GLU A 28 14.53 15.35 7.74
N MET A 29 15.03 15.54 6.51
CA MET A 29 14.23 16.03 5.39
C MET A 29 13.19 14.99 4.96
N MET A 30 13.58 13.71 4.93
CA MET A 30 12.64 12.60 4.64
C MET A 30 11.53 12.51 5.68
N LYS A 31 11.88 12.69 6.96
CA LYS A 31 10.93 12.76 8.06
C LYS A 31 9.97 13.93 7.88
N GLN A 32 10.48 15.13 7.58
CA GLN A 32 9.67 16.33 7.38
C GLN A 32 8.69 16.18 6.22
N LEU A 33 9.16 15.71 5.06
CA LEU A 33 8.31 15.48 3.87
C LEU A 33 7.24 14.43 4.15
N THR A 34 7.59 13.35 4.85
CA THR A 34 6.63 12.31 5.23
C THR A 34 5.54 12.89 6.15
N LEU A 35 5.91 13.72 7.13
CA LEU A 35 4.95 14.38 8.01
C LEU A 35 4.04 15.34 7.25
N GLU A 36 4.57 16.09 6.29
CA GLU A 36 3.78 17.01 5.46
C GLU A 36 2.80 16.28 4.53
N ILE A 37 3.23 15.15 3.93
CA ILE A 37 2.31 14.29 3.18
C ILE A 37 1.22 13.75 4.10
N MET A 38 1.59 13.23 5.27
CA MET A 38 0.65 12.67 6.24
C MET A 38 -0.37 13.69 6.73
N ASP A 39 0.05 14.94 6.94
CA ASP A 39 -0.83 16.04 7.39
C ASP A 39 -1.84 16.46 6.30
N ASN A 40 -1.44 16.36 5.03
CA ASN A 40 -2.31 16.67 3.88
C ASN A 40 -3.22 15.50 3.47
N VAL A 41 -3.16 14.34 4.14
CA VAL A 41 -4.08 13.24 3.87
C VAL A 41 -5.50 13.64 4.32
N PRO A 42 -6.52 13.56 3.46
CA PRO A 42 -7.89 13.90 3.85
C PRO A 42 -8.33 13.10 5.07
N PHE A 43 -9.07 13.72 6.00
CA PHE A 43 -9.62 13.04 7.20
C PHE A 43 -10.54 11.83 6.88
N GLN A 44 -10.98 11.71 5.63
CA GLN A 44 -11.85 10.64 5.15
C GLN A 44 -11.08 9.56 4.38
N ALA A 45 -9.76 9.70 4.22
CA ALA A 45 -8.95 8.77 3.46
C ALA A 45 -8.87 7.41 4.16
N LEU A 46 -8.87 6.34 3.37
CA LEU A 46 -8.55 5.00 3.81
C LEU A 46 -7.03 4.86 3.94
N ILE A 47 -6.54 4.50 5.12
CA ILE A 47 -5.10 4.34 5.35
C ILE A 47 -4.76 2.86 5.20
N ILE A 48 -3.88 2.54 4.26
CA ILE A 48 -3.43 1.19 3.99
C ILE A 48 -1.91 1.12 4.14
N TYR A 49 -1.46 0.18 4.96
CA TYR A 49 -0.07 -0.19 5.13
C TYR A 49 0.16 -1.53 4.44
N THR A 50 1.25 -1.62 3.70
CA THR A 50 1.64 -2.83 2.98
C THR A 50 3.07 -3.19 3.32
N ASP A 51 3.35 -4.47 3.50
CA ASP A 51 4.70 -4.97 3.67
C ASP A 51 4.94 -6.21 2.79
N GLY A 52 6.16 -6.30 2.28
CA GLY A 52 6.65 -7.45 1.55
C GLY A 52 7.88 -7.98 2.25
N SER A 53 7.85 -9.25 2.65
CA SER A 53 8.97 -9.87 3.36
C SER A 53 9.47 -11.11 2.64
N LYS A 54 10.73 -11.45 2.92
CA LYS A 54 11.40 -12.66 2.44
C LYS A 54 12.23 -13.26 3.56
N SER A 55 12.10 -14.57 3.77
CA SER A 55 12.94 -15.32 4.71
C SER A 55 14.26 -15.73 4.09
N ASP A 56 15.22 -16.12 4.92
CA ASP A 56 16.52 -16.64 4.50
C ASP A 56 16.40 -17.92 3.63
N PHE A 57 15.31 -18.69 3.82
CA PHE A 57 14.99 -19.87 3.00
C PHE A 57 14.36 -19.51 1.65
N GLY A 58 14.16 -18.23 1.37
CA GLY A 58 13.61 -17.71 0.13
C GLY A 58 12.09 -17.74 0.04
N TRP A 59 11.38 -18.04 1.14
CA TRP A 59 9.93 -17.89 1.20
C TRP A 59 9.56 -16.42 1.25
N THR A 60 8.52 -16.03 0.51
CA THR A 60 8.02 -14.66 0.56
C THR A 60 6.61 -14.59 1.13
N CYS A 61 6.34 -13.46 1.77
CA CYS A 61 5.05 -13.16 2.37
C CYS A 61 4.67 -11.73 2.02
N SER A 62 3.37 -11.51 1.87
CA SER A 62 2.77 -10.20 1.62
C SER A 62 1.81 -9.91 2.77
N GLU A 63 1.88 -8.70 3.32
CA GLU A 63 1.06 -8.26 4.42
C GLU A 63 0.36 -6.94 4.10
N VAL A 64 -0.91 -6.86 4.49
CA VAL A 64 -1.76 -5.69 4.34
C VAL A 64 -2.42 -5.39 5.67
N PHE A 65 -2.35 -4.15 6.10
CA PHE A 65 -3.10 -3.62 7.22
C PHE A 65 -3.85 -2.36 6.78
N VAL A 66 -5.17 -2.37 6.92
CA VAL A 66 -6.04 -1.25 6.57
C VAL A 66 -6.64 -0.70 7.85
N LYS A 67 -6.38 0.57 8.11
CA LYS A 67 -6.98 1.30 9.22
C LYS A 67 -8.23 2.02 8.73
N ALA A 68 -9.38 1.63 9.27
CA ALA A 68 -10.67 2.21 8.90
C ALA A 68 -11.41 2.73 10.14
N LYS A 69 -12.36 3.65 9.93
CA LYS A 69 -13.11 4.27 11.03
C LYS A 69 -13.96 3.28 11.83
N SER A 70 -14.47 2.25 11.16
CA SER A 70 -15.39 1.26 11.76
C SER A 70 -14.66 0.02 12.27
N SER A 71 -13.73 -0.53 11.49
CA SER A 71 -13.00 -1.74 11.83
C SER A 71 -11.73 -1.86 11.02
N ASP A 72 -10.61 -2.09 11.69
CA ASP A 72 -9.34 -2.37 11.02
C ASP A 72 -9.38 -3.75 10.33
N PHE A 73 -8.72 -3.86 9.18
CA PHE A 73 -8.58 -5.12 8.44
C PHE A 73 -7.09 -5.49 8.34
N ARG A 74 -6.77 -6.76 8.55
CA ARG A 74 -5.42 -7.29 8.39
C ARG A 74 -5.44 -8.57 7.59
N CYS A 75 -4.55 -8.68 6.62
CA CYS A 75 -4.36 -9.87 5.81
C CYS A 75 -2.88 -10.15 5.65
N THR A 76 -2.49 -11.40 5.89
CA THR A 76 -1.11 -11.88 5.69
C THR A 76 -1.20 -13.15 4.88
N PHE A 77 -0.47 -13.23 3.77
CA PHE A 77 -0.49 -14.41 2.91
C PHE A 77 0.90 -14.75 2.40
N GLN A 78 1.21 -16.04 2.44
CA GLN A 78 2.43 -16.58 1.86
C GLN A 78 2.28 -16.65 0.34
N ASN A 79 3.27 -16.13 -0.39
CA ASN A 79 3.26 -16.21 -1.84
C ASN A 79 3.68 -17.63 -2.26
N ARG A 80 2.92 -18.24 -3.18
CA ARG A 80 3.19 -19.61 -3.68
C ARG A 80 4.53 -19.71 -4.41
N ASP A 81 4.93 -18.64 -5.08
CA ASP A 81 6.20 -18.58 -5.81
C ASP A 81 7.27 -17.89 -4.95
N ARG A 82 8.55 -18.20 -5.22
CA ARG A 82 9.70 -17.51 -4.63
C ARG A 82 9.90 -16.14 -5.28
N TYR A 83 8.93 -15.25 -5.08
CA TYR A 83 8.99 -13.88 -5.58
C TYR A 83 10.15 -13.09 -4.94
N SER A 84 10.45 -11.94 -5.52
CA SER A 84 11.30 -10.94 -4.85
C SER A 84 10.50 -10.23 -3.76
N VAL A 85 11.19 -9.58 -2.82
CA VAL A 85 10.55 -8.68 -1.83
C VAL A 85 9.67 -7.65 -2.54
N PHE A 86 10.20 -7.05 -3.61
CA PHE A 86 9.46 -6.08 -4.43
C PHE A 86 8.15 -6.65 -4.99
N CYS A 87 8.15 -7.87 -5.51
CA CYS A 87 6.93 -8.50 -6.00
C CYS A 87 5.92 -8.77 -4.87
N SER A 88 6.37 -9.10 -3.66
CA SER A 88 5.49 -9.22 -2.48
C SER A 88 4.83 -7.89 -2.12
N GLU A 89 5.57 -6.78 -2.18
CA GLU A 89 5.01 -5.43 -1.94
C GLU A 89 3.93 -5.09 -2.97
N ILE A 90 4.17 -5.39 -4.25
CA ILE A 90 3.17 -5.17 -5.31
C ILE A 90 1.92 -6.04 -5.10
N LEU A 91 2.09 -7.29 -4.65
CA LEU A 91 0.96 -8.17 -4.31
C LEU A 91 0.18 -7.63 -3.11
N ALA A 92 0.86 -7.15 -2.07
CA ALA A 92 0.22 -6.51 -0.92
C ALA A 92 -0.59 -5.28 -1.36
N ILE A 93 -0.03 -4.41 -2.22
CA ILE A 93 -0.75 -3.25 -2.78
C ILE A 93 -1.98 -3.71 -3.58
N ARG A 94 -1.84 -4.73 -4.45
CA ARG A 94 -2.97 -5.25 -5.24
C ARG A 94 -4.12 -5.73 -4.33
N GLU A 95 -3.82 -6.51 -3.30
CA GLU A 95 -4.84 -7.03 -2.39
C GLU A 95 -5.45 -5.93 -1.50
N ALA A 96 -4.64 -4.97 -1.06
CA ALA A 96 -5.09 -3.76 -0.37
C ALA A 96 -6.12 -2.97 -1.19
N LEU A 97 -5.80 -2.73 -2.46
CA LEU A 97 -6.67 -2.01 -3.37
C LEU A 97 -7.94 -2.80 -3.69
N GLN A 98 -7.84 -4.12 -3.86
CA GLN A 98 -9.01 -4.98 -4.04
C GLN A 98 -9.94 -4.97 -2.81
N PHE A 99 -9.37 -4.97 -1.60
CA PHE A 99 -10.13 -4.81 -0.36
C PHE A 99 -10.86 -3.46 -0.33
N ALA A 100 -10.14 -2.37 -0.60
CA ALA A 100 -10.71 -1.02 -0.62
C ALA A 100 -11.91 -0.92 -1.56
N LEU A 101 -11.77 -1.40 -2.81
CA LEU A 101 -12.85 -1.42 -3.80
C LEU A 101 -14.04 -2.27 -3.36
N SER A 102 -13.79 -3.45 -2.77
CA SER A 102 -14.86 -4.33 -2.29
C SER A 102 -15.61 -3.75 -1.08
N SER A 103 -14.96 -2.88 -0.31
CA SER A 103 -15.55 -2.20 0.84
C SER A 103 -16.41 -1.00 0.42
N GLU A 104 -16.03 -0.25 -0.62
CA GLU A 104 -16.85 0.82 -1.20
C GLU A 104 -18.12 0.29 -1.86
N LEU A 105 -18.02 -0.83 -2.60
CA LEU A 105 -19.18 -1.47 -3.24
C LEU A 105 -20.24 -1.98 -2.23
N LYS A 106 -19.83 -2.29 -0.98
CA LYS A 106 -20.77 -2.65 0.10
C LYS A 106 -21.50 -1.45 0.70
N THR A 107 -21.05 -0.23 0.43
CA THR A 107 -21.68 1.00 0.95
C THR A 107 -22.92 1.42 0.15
N PHE A 108 -23.11 0.89 -1.07
CA PHE A 108 -24.22 1.22 -1.98
C PHE A 108 -25.25 0.10 -2.17
N ALA A 109 -25.13 -1.01 -1.44
CA ALA A 109 -26.13 -2.08 -1.48
C ALA A 109 -27.20 -1.84 -0.40
N PHE A 110 -28.22 -1.05 -0.74
CA PHE A 110 -29.52 -1.03 -0.05
C PHE A 110 -30.57 -1.73 -0.90
#